data_AF-A0A2Z7ASR6-F1
#
_entry.id   AF-A0A2Z7ASR6-F1
#
_cell.length_a   1.000
_cell.length_b   1.000
_cell.length_c   1.000
_cell.angle_alpha   90.00
_cell.angle_beta   90.00
_cell.angle_gamma   90.00
#
_symmetry.space_group_name_H-M   'P 1'
#
loop_
_entity.id
_entity.type
_entity.pdbx_description
1 polymer ?
#
loop_
_entity_poly.entity_id
_entity_poly.type
_entity_poly.pdbx_seq_one_letter_code
_entity_poly.pdbx_strand_id
1 'polypeptide(L)'
;MKTANTTYGFNDPLYLHPLDSLEAVIVCDPVGVAENYGIWSQAMLLALTTKNKIGFIDGSCIRPSDRSPNLHQWERCKFHCPINDNELRFKRNLCFHCTVASGDWADLKERFNKVSGSQIYSIQQEIVCLKQGSFRVSPYYSKLKQLWHEKSSLVTLPSYACAKARAYVDHERTMCLVQFLMGLNESYGSIRSQILMMSNLPLVSQAFAIVSQEESDRMALTK
;
A
#
# COMPACT_ATOMS: atom_id res chain seq x y z
N MET A 1 -41.45 14.13 23.76
CA MET A 1 -41.08 13.81 22.36
C MET A 1 -40.28 12.52 22.38
N LYS A 2 -40.71 11.49 21.66
CA LYS A 2 -40.01 10.20 21.58
C LYS A 2 -38.71 10.41 20.81
N THR A 3 -37.55 10.19 21.44
CA THR A 3 -36.28 10.02 20.73
C THR A 3 -36.42 8.76 19.88
N ALA A 4 -36.53 8.91 18.56
CA ALA A 4 -36.42 7.79 17.65
C ALA A 4 -35.02 7.22 17.82
N ASN A 5 -34.89 6.01 18.36
CA ASN A 5 -33.64 5.26 18.33
C ASN A 5 -33.41 4.87 16.87
N THR A 6 -32.61 5.65 16.15
CA THR A 6 -32.09 5.28 14.83
C THR A 6 -31.27 4.00 15.02
N THR A 7 -31.80 2.86 14.59
CA THR A 7 -31.08 1.58 14.58
C THR A 7 -30.16 1.55 13.37
N TYR A 8 -28.86 1.71 13.62
CA TYR A 8 -27.82 1.55 12.62
C TYR A 8 -27.58 0.07 12.35
N GLY A 9 -27.56 -0.32 11.07
CA GLY A 9 -27.20 -1.68 10.68
C GLY A 9 -25.72 -1.95 10.96
N PHE A 10 -25.34 -3.23 11.08
CA PHE A 10 -23.94 -3.62 11.31
C PHE A 10 -22.95 -3.06 10.27
N ASN A 11 -23.41 -2.87 9.03
CA ASN A 11 -22.62 -2.30 7.94
C ASN A 11 -22.66 -0.76 7.88
N ASP A 12 -23.28 -0.09 8.86
CA ASP A 12 -23.34 1.37 8.89
C ASP A 12 -22.03 1.95 9.45
N PRO A 13 -21.42 2.97 8.79
CA PRO A 13 -20.23 3.64 9.32
C PRO A 13 -20.43 4.25 10.72
N LEU A 14 -21.68 4.57 11.08
CA LEU A 14 -22.09 5.11 12.38
C LEU A 14 -22.46 4.03 13.40
N TYR A 15 -22.34 2.75 13.06
CA TYR A 15 -22.45 1.66 14.01
C TYR A 15 -21.17 1.55 14.86
N LEU A 16 -21.32 1.46 16.18
CA LEU A 16 -20.22 1.21 17.11
C LEU A 16 -20.26 -0.26 17.51
N HIS A 17 -19.24 -1.03 17.11
CA HIS A 17 -19.13 -2.40 17.55
C HIS A 17 -18.66 -2.43 19.02
N PRO A 18 -19.16 -3.34 19.89
CA PRO A 18 -18.67 -3.47 21.26
C PRO A 18 -17.17 -3.77 21.39
N LEU A 19 -16.55 -4.25 20.30
CA LEU A 19 -15.10 -4.51 20.20
C LEU A 19 -14.31 -3.30 19.66
N ASP A 20 -14.96 -2.17 19.34
CA ASP A 20 -14.28 -0.93 18.93
C ASP A 20 -13.61 -0.21 20.11
N SER A 21 -13.25 -0.92 21.20
CA SER A 21 -12.61 -0.32 22.38
C SER A 21 -11.32 0.44 22.00
N LEU A 22 -11.01 1.48 22.80
CA LEU A 22 -9.81 2.32 22.66
C LEU A 22 -8.49 1.54 22.64
N GLU A 23 -8.49 0.26 23.01
CA GLU A 23 -7.29 -0.56 23.19
C GLU A 23 -6.68 -1.12 21.89
N ALA A 24 -7.34 -0.96 20.74
CA ALA A 24 -6.68 -1.22 19.46
C ALA A 24 -5.79 -0.02 19.07
N VAL A 25 -4.91 0.37 19.99
CA VAL A 25 -3.92 1.41 19.79
C VAL A 25 -2.88 0.83 18.84
N ILE A 26 -2.94 1.23 17.57
CA ILE A 26 -1.76 1.19 16.71
C ILE A 26 -0.87 2.33 17.22
N VAL A 27 -0.27 2.15 18.41
CA VAL A 27 0.75 3.06 18.94
C VAL A 27 1.88 2.97 17.95
N CYS A 28 2.14 4.05 17.24
CA CYS A 28 3.37 4.18 16.48
C CYS A 28 4.00 5.49 16.93
N ASP A 29 5.17 5.37 17.56
CA ASP A 29 5.97 6.51 17.95
C ASP A 29 6.08 7.50 16.77
N PRO A 30 5.93 8.81 17.01
CA PRO A 30 5.91 9.82 15.94
C PRO A 30 7.19 9.85 15.09
N VAL A 31 8.31 9.35 15.63
CA VAL A 31 9.57 9.14 14.90
C VAL A 31 9.45 8.01 13.87
N GLY A 32 8.80 6.90 14.23
CA GLY A 32 8.58 5.76 13.34
C GLY A 32 7.57 6.03 12.22
N VAL A 33 6.61 6.93 12.44
CA VAL A 33 5.63 7.33 11.41
C VAL A 33 6.29 8.11 10.27
N ALA A 34 7.30 8.93 10.55
CA ALA A 34 8.00 9.69 9.51
C ALA A 34 8.88 8.80 8.62
N GLU A 35 9.56 7.82 9.21
CA GLU A 35 10.45 6.90 8.49
C GLU A 35 9.69 5.78 7.77
N ASN A 36 8.55 5.34 8.33
CA ASN A 36 7.76 4.21 7.83
C ASN A 36 6.34 4.61 7.43
N TYR A 37 6.13 5.87 7.02
CA TYR A 37 4.79 6.40 6.69
C TYR A 37 4.03 5.50 5.71
N GLY A 38 4.69 4.93 4.70
CA GLY A 38 4.07 4.03 3.73
C GLY A 38 3.48 2.77 4.38
N ILE A 39 4.26 2.08 5.23
CA ILE A 39 3.84 0.87 5.93
C ILE A 39 2.76 1.20 6.97
N TRP A 40 2.98 2.27 7.74
CA TRP A 40 2.05 2.75 8.76
C TRP A 40 0.70 3.13 8.17
N SER A 41 0.70 3.91 7.09
CA SER A 41 -0.53 4.37 6.43
C SER A 41 -1.32 3.20 5.85
N GLN A 42 -0.65 2.18 5.29
CA GLN A 42 -1.31 0.95 4.83
C GLN A 42 -1.94 0.16 5.98
N ALA A 43 -1.23 -0.01 7.10
CA ALA A 43 -1.76 -0.67 8.29
C ALA A 43 -2.98 0.08 8.86
N MET A 44 -2.91 1.43 8.90
CA MET A 44 -4.01 2.29 9.33
C MET A 44 -5.23 2.17 8.41
N LEU A 45 -5.02 2.19 7.08
CA LEU A 45 -6.09 2.00 6.09
C LEU A 45 -6.77 0.64 6.24
N LEU A 46 -5.99 -0.43 6.48
CA LEU A 46 -6.53 -1.77 6.69
C LEU A 46 -7.38 -1.83 7.96
N ALA A 47 -6.89 -1.29 9.08
CA ALA A 47 -7.60 -1.26 10.36
C ALA A 47 -8.89 -0.43 10.30
N LEU A 48 -8.89 0.69 9.57
CA LEU A 48 -10.10 1.50 9.37
C LEU A 48 -11.11 0.81 8.45
N THR A 49 -10.63 0.05 7.46
CA THR A 49 -11.48 -0.73 6.56
C THR A 49 -12.18 -1.86 7.32
N THR A 50 -11.46 -2.59 8.18
CA THR A 50 -12.06 -3.68 8.99
C THR A 50 -13.08 -3.18 10.00
N LYS A 51 -12.91 -1.95 10.51
CA LYS A 51 -13.88 -1.28 11.41
C LYS A 51 -15.00 -0.54 10.68
N ASN A 52 -15.02 -0.55 9.34
CA ASN A 52 -15.96 0.22 8.52
C ASN A 52 -15.94 1.73 8.84
N LYS A 53 -14.74 2.28 9.12
CA LYS A 53 -14.51 3.69 9.47
C LYS A 53 -13.72 4.46 8.40
N ILE A 54 -13.42 3.83 7.26
CA ILE A 54 -12.70 4.47 6.14
C ILE A 54 -13.38 5.77 5.67
N GLY A 55 -14.71 5.84 5.80
CA GLY A 55 -15.48 7.00 5.40
C GLY A 55 -15.12 8.29 6.14
N PHE A 56 -14.56 8.19 7.35
CA PHE A 56 -14.13 9.36 8.13
C PHE A 56 -12.85 9.98 7.57
N ILE A 57 -12.02 9.22 6.85
CA ILE A 57 -10.73 9.71 6.32
C ILE A 57 -10.80 10.11 4.85
N ASP A 58 -11.64 9.46 4.04
CA ASP A 58 -11.82 9.79 2.62
C ASP A 58 -12.89 10.87 2.40
N GLY A 59 -13.59 11.26 3.47
CA GLY A 59 -14.61 12.31 3.45
C GLY A 59 -15.99 11.84 3.00
N SER A 60 -16.19 10.54 2.70
CA SER A 60 -17.50 9.98 2.33
C SER A 60 -18.47 9.92 3.52
N CYS A 61 -17.98 9.86 4.76
CA CYS A 61 -18.77 10.02 5.97
C CYS A 61 -18.84 11.50 6.39
N ILE A 62 -19.70 12.25 5.71
CA ILE A 62 -19.84 13.70 5.89
C ILE A 62 -20.42 14.01 7.27
N ARG A 63 -19.86 15.03 7.93
CA ARG A 63 -20.40 15.56 9.19
C ARG A 63 -21.87 15.99 9.00
N PRO A 64 -22.82 15.44 9.76
CA PRO A 64 -24.21 15.87 9.72
C PRO A 64 -24.37 17.33 10.15
N SER A 65 -25.43 17.99 9.69
CA SER A 65 -25.78 19.35 10.16
C SER A 65 -25.99 19.40 11.67
N ASP A 66 -25.77 20.55 12.31
CA ASP A 66 -25.91 20.72 13.77
C ASP A 66 -27.30 20.39 14.32
N ARG A 67 -28.32 20.36 13.45
CA ARG A 67 -29.71 20.01 13.79
C ARG A 67 -30.06 18.54 13.56
N SER A 68 -29.10 17.72 13.10
CA SER A 68 -29.34 16.32 12.77
C SER A 68 -29.35 15.45 14.03
N PRO A 69 -30.31 14.52 14.18
CA PRO A 69 -30.30 13.55 15.27
C PRO A 69 -29.09 12.61 15.22
N ASN A 70 -28.43 12.50 14.06
CA ASN A 70 -27.27 11.63 13.86
C ASN A 70 -25.94 12.30 14.22
N LEU A 71 -25.93 13.61 14.56
CA LEU A 71 -24.69 14.33 14.91
C LEU A 71 -23.98 13.69 16.11
N HIS A 72 -24.72 13.43 17.18
CA HIS A 72 -24.16 12.83 18.40
C HIS A 72 -23.57 11.44 18.15
N GLN A 73 -24.22 10.63 17.31
CA GLN A 73 -23.68 9.31 16.93
C GLN A 73 -22.42 9.46 16.07
N TRP A 74 -22.42 10.39 15.12
CA TRP A 74 -21.26 10.69 14.28
C TRP A 74 -20.07 11.16 15.12
N GLU A 75 -20.28 12.03 16.11
CA GLU A 75 -19.22 12.47 17.04
C GLU A 75 -18.65 11.30 17.85
N ARG A 76 -19.50 10.41 18.37
CA ARG A 76 -19.05 9.21 19.10
C ARG A 76 -18.24 8.27 18.20
N CYS A 77 -18.66 8.04 16.97
CA CYS A 77 -17.91 7.22 16.01
C CYS A 77 -16.60 7.87 15.58
N LYS A 78 -16.55 9.21 15.49
CA LYS A 78 -15.33 9.96 15.20
C LYS A 78 -14.27 9.73 16.27
N PHE A 79 -14.63 9.71 17.56
CA PHE A 79 -13.67 9.43 18.63
C PHE A 79 -13.06 8.02 18.57
N HIS A 80 -13.77 7.05 17.99
CA HIS A 80 -13.27 5.69 17.80
C HIS A 80 -12.49 5.51 16.49
N CYS A 81 -12.30 6.58 15.70
CA CYS A 81 -11.37 6.62 14.60
C CYS A 81 -9.96 6.95 15.16
N PRO A 82 -8.99 6.02 15.14
CA PRO A 82 -7.69 6.19 15.80
C PRO A 82 -6.85 7.37 15.31
N ILE A 83 -7.19 7.98 14.18
CA ILE A 83 -6.54 9.22 13.70
C ILE A 83 -6.90 10.44 14.57
N ASN A 84 -8.03 10.37 15.30
CA ASN A 84 -8.51 11.44 16.16
C ASN A 84 -7.99 11.33 17.60
N ASP A 85 -7.17 10.31 17.91
CA ASP A 85 -6.66 10.13 19.26
C ASP A 85 -5.55 11.15 19.58
N ASN A 86 -5.59 11.65 20.81
CA ASN A 86 -4.72 12.68 21.35
C ASN A 86 -3.23 12.24 21.44
N GLU A 87 -2.91 11.01 21.04
CA GLU A 87 -1.54 10.47 21.00
C GLU A 87 -0.70 10.96 19.83
N LEU A 88 -1.31 11.48 18.75
CA LEU A 88 -0.58 12.32 17.79
C LEU A 88 -0.39 13.73 18.39
N ARG A 89 0.37 13.83 19.49
CA ARG A 89 0.76 15.07 20.20
C ARG A 89 1.68 15.97 19.37
N PHE A 90 1.53 16.05 18.06
CA PHE A 90 2.35 16.90 17.21
C PHE A 90 1.82 18.34 17.05
N LYS A 91 0.64 18.70 17.58
CA LYS A 91 0.13 20.08 17.43
C LYS A 91 -0.64 20.57 18.64
N ARG A 92 0.06 20.96 19.72
CA ARG A 92 -0.50 21.90 20.70
C ARG A 92 -0.53 23.36 20.19
N ASN A 93 0.17 23.66 19.08
CA ASN A 93 0.29 25.03 18.57
C ASN A 93 -0.42 25.31 17.23
N LEU A 94 -1.05 24.32 16.60
CA LEU A 94 -1.75 24.52 15.31
C LEU A 94 -3.16 23.91 15.26
N CYS A 95 -3.62 23.26 16.33
CA CYS A 95 -4.89 22.51 16.35
C CYS A 95 -5.98 23.28 17.09
N PHE A 96 -6.32 24.46 16.58
CA PHE A 96 -7.55 25.16 16.99
C PHE A 96 -8.68 25.03 15.94
N HIS A 97 -8.44 24.37 14.79
CA HIS A 97 -9.38 24.42 13.65
C HIS A 97 -9.63 23.14 12.83
N CYS A 98 -9.05 21.98 13.16
CA CYS A 98 -9.32 20.76 12.37
C CYS A 98 -10.60 20.05 12.87
N THR A 99 -11.71 20.27 12.17
CA THR A 99 -13.04 19.74 12.53
C THR A 99 -13.35 18.37 11.89
N VAL A 100 -12.50 17.87 10.97
CA VAL A 100 -12.79 16.68 10.15
C VAL A 100 -11.56 15.75 10.06
N ALA A 101 -11.74 14.46 10.39
CA ALA A 101 -10.68 13.44 10.39
C ALA A 101 -10.02 13.25 9.02
N SER A 102 -10.70 13.60 7.92
CA SER A 102 -10.15 13.64 6.57
C SER A 102 -9.10 14.75 6.38
N GLY A 103 -9.26 15.88 7.08
CA GLY A 103 -8.28 16.97 7.09
C GLY A 103 -6.99 16.57 7.80
N ASP A 104 -7.12 15.92 8.96
CA ASP A 104 -5.95 15.40 9.70
C ASP A 104 -5.20 14.32 8.90
N TRP A 105 -5.92 13.45 8.19
CA TRP A 105 -5.32 12.47 7.28
C TRP A 105 -4.59 13.12 6.09
N ALA A 106 -5.18 14.17 5.49
CA ALA A 106 -4.56 14.92 4.41
C ALA A 106 -3.27 15.64 4.88
N ASP A 107 -3.32 16.27 6.06
CA ASP A 107 -2.18 16.91 6.71
C ASP A 107 -1.04 15.91 7.00
N LEU A 108 -1.38 14.73 7.52
CA LEU A 108 -0.41 13.65 7.76
C LEU A 108 0.22 13.19 6.44
N LYS A 109 -0.60 13.03 5.40
CA LYS A 109 -0.10 12.68 4.07
C LYS A 109 0.82 13.77 3.53
N GLU A 110 0.46 15.04 3.58
CA GLU A 110 1.33 16.12 3.10
C GLU A 110 2.67 16.19 3.85
N ARG A 111 2.64 16.00 5.18
CA ARG A 111 3.83 16.13 6.03
C ARG A 111 4.78 14.94 5.95
N PHE A 112 4.22 13.72 5.88
CA PHE A 112 4.97 12.47 6.05
C PHE A 112 4.98 11.59 4.79
N ASN A 113 4.07 11.77 3.84
CA ASN A 113 4.16 11.17 2.50
C ASN A 113 5.14 11.93 1.61
N LYS A 114 6.34 12.21 2.14
CA LYS A 114 7.47 12.65 1.33
C LYS A 114 8.00 11.42 0.61
N VAL A 115 7.33 11.05 -0.48
CA VAL A 115 7.93 10.14 -1.45
C VAL A 115 9.17 10.86 -1.96
N SER A 116 10.32 10.51 -1.40
CA SER A 116 11.55 11.22 -1.73
C SER A 116 11.86 10.87 -3.17
N GLY A 117 11.74 11.83 -4.09
CA GLY A 117 12.06 11.60 -5.51
C GLY A 117 13.47 11.00 -5.67
N SER A 118 14.38 11.28 -4.73
CA SER A 118 15.69 10.64 -4.62
C SER A 118 15.65 9.15 -4.27
N GLN A 119 14.74 8.69 -3.40
CA GLN A 119 14.53 7.26 -3.11
C GLN A 119 13.96 6.53 -4.32
N ILE A 120 12.94 7.10 -4.99
CA ILE A 120 12.44 6.54 -6.25
C ILE A 120 13.57 6.45 -7.27
N TYR A 121 14.32 7.53 -7.45
CA TYR A 121 15.45 7.58 -8.38
C TYR A 121 16.49 6.51 -8.05
N SER A 122 16.89 6.40 -6.78
CA SER A 122 17.87 5.40 -6.33
C SER A 122 17.41 3.97 -6.59
N ILE A 123 16.17 3.64 -6.23
CA ILE A 123 15.60 2.29 -6.46
C ILE A 123 15.48 2.02 -7.96
N GLN A 124 15.01 2.98 -8.76
CA GLN A 124 14.94 2.82 -10.21
C GLN A 124 16.32 2.62 -10.84
N GLN A 125 17.30 3.40 -10.41
CA GLN A 125 18.68 3.26 -10.87
C GLN A 125 19.23 1.87 -10.51
N GLU A 126 19.01 1.39 -9.28
CA GLU A 126 19.44 0.06 -8.87
C GLU A 126 18.76 -1.03 -9.70
N ILE A 127 17.45 -0.95 -9.94
CA ILE A 127 16.71 -1.90 -10.80
C ILE A 127 17.28 -1.94 -12.22
N VAL A 128 17.54 -0.78 -12.83
CA VAL A 128 18.04 -0.69 -14.22
C VAL A 128 19.48 -1.20 -14.34
N CYS A 129 20.32 -0.91 -13.34
CA CYS A 129 21.73 -1.31 -13.32
C CYS A 129 21.94 -2.75 -12.85
N LEU A 130 20.96 -3.38 -12.18
CA LEU A 130 21.10 -4.73 -11.66
C LEU A 130 21.18 -5.77 -12.79
N LYS A 131 22.31 -6.47 -12.87
CA LYS A 131 22.57 -7.57 -13.78
C LYS A 131 22.86 -8.85 -12.99
N GLN A 132 22.46 -10.01 -13.53
CA GLN A 132 22.74 -11.32 -12.95
C GLN A 132 24.25 -11.58 -12.80
N GLY A 133 25.05 -11.14 -13.77
CA GLY A 133 26.48 -11.41 -13.80
C GLY A 133 26.77 -12.91 -13.93
N SER A 134 27.70 -13.41 -13.13
CA SER A 134 28.09 -14.83 -13.04
C SER A 134 27.36 -15.60 -11.94
N PHE A 135 26.46 -14.95 -11.19
CA PHE A 135 25.74 -15.59 -10.09
C PHE A 135 24.56 -16.43 -10.60
N ARG A 136 24.08 -17.33 -9.74
CA ARG A 136 22.84 -18.09 -9.98
C ARG A 136 21.66 -17.15 -10.21
N VAL A 137 20.65 -17.63 -10.93
CA VAL A 137 19.43 -16.84 -11.24
C VAL A 137 18.65 -16.49 -9.97
N SER A 138 18.66 -17.37 -8.96
CA SER A 138 17.89 -17.18 -7.71
C SER A 138 18.30 -15.96 -6.88
N PRO A 139 19.59 -15.74 -6.54
CA PRO A 139 20.04 -14.50 -5.89
C PRO A 139 19.65 -13.22 -6.63
N TYR A 140 19.84 -13.20 -7.95
CA TYR A 140 19.47 -12.07 -8.81
C TYR A 140 17.97 -11.77 -8.71
N TYR A 141 17.14 -12.79 -8.85
CA TYR A 141 15.69 -12.65 -8.77
C TYR A 141 15.21 -12.19 -7.40
N SER A 142 15.84 -12.68 -6.33
CA SER A 142 15.49 -12.30 -4.95
C SER A 142 15.77 -10.82 -4.70
N LYS A 143 16.92 -10.31 -5.18
CA LYS A 143 17.26 -8.90 -5.09
C LYS A 143 16.32 -8.00 -5.90
N LEU A 144 15.94 -8.41 -7.11
CA LEU A 144 14.92 -7.70 -7.89
C LEU A 144 13.56 -7.62 -7.17
N LYS A 145 13.09 -8.74 -6.62
CA LYS A 145 11.85 -8.77 -5.85
C LYS A 145 11.88 -7.77 -4.69
N GLN A 146 12.98 -7.74 -3.95
CA GLN A 146 13.15 -6.80 -2.84
C GLN A 146 12.99 -5.35 -3.32
N LEU A 147 13.67 -4.97 -4.41
CA LEU A 147 13.59 -3.61 -4.96
C LEU A 147 12.18 -3.25 -5.46
N TRP A 148 11.46 -4.20 -6.08
CA TRP A 148 10.07 -3.97 -6.50
C TRP A 148 9.12 -3.80 -5.31
N HIS A 149 9.32 -4.57 -4.24
CA HIS A 149 8.55 -4.40 -3.00
C HIS A 149 8.80 -3.03 -2.36
N GLU A 150 10.06 -2.58 -2.35
CA GLU A 150 10.44 -1.26 -1.86
C GLU A 150 9.86 -0.14 -2.73
N LYS A 151 9.91 -0.26 -4.06
CA LYS A 151 9.23 0.68 -4.98
C LYS A 151 7.72 0.73 -4.71
N SER A 152 7.10 -0.43 -4.49
CA SER A 152 5.65 -0.53 -4.28
C SER A 152 5.20 0.05 -2.94
N SER A 153 6.04 0.02 -1.90
CA SER A 153 5.73 0.63 -0.61
C SER A 153 5.73 2.16 -0.67
N LEU A 154 6.49 2.75 -1.61
CA LEU A 154 6.53 4.19 -1.85
C LEU A 154 5.34 4.71 -2.67
N VAL A 155 4.70 3.85 -3.48
CA VAL A 155 3.58 4.23 -4.35
C VAL A 155 2.26 3.86 -3.69
N THR A 156 1.54 4.85 -3.16
CA THR A 156 0.16 4.66 -2.70
C THR A 156 -0.80 4.65 -3.90
N LEU A 157 -1.21 3.46 -4.34
CA LEU A 157 -2.20 3.32 -5.40
C LEU A 157 -3.60 3.78 -4.92
N PRO A 158 -4.35 4.53 -5.75
CA PRO A 158 -5.76 4.79 -5.49
C PRO A 158 -6.55 3.47 -5.56
N SER A 159 -7.48 3.31 -4.61
CA SER A 159 -8.51 2.26 -4.48
C SER A 159 -8.56 1.21 -5.61
N TYR A 160 -8.33 -0.05 -5.23
CA TYR A 160 -8.29 -1.25 -6.07
C TYR A 160 -9.54 -1.53 -6.93
N ALA A 161 -10.61 -0.73 -6.82
CA ALA A 161 -11.88 -0.94 -7.51
C ALA A 161 -11.99 -0.31 -8.93
N CYS A 162 -11.07 0.57 -9.34
CA CYS A 162 -11.15 1.29 -10.62
C CYS A 162 -10.54 0.49 -11.79
N ALA A 163 -11.13 0.56 -12.99
CA ALA A 163 -10.56 -0.03 -14.21
C ALA A 163 -9.14 0.48 -14.53
N LYS A 164 -8.83 1.73 -14.17
CA LYS A 164 -7.49 2.32 -14.30
C LYS A 164 -6.48 1.67 -13.34
N ALA A 165 -6.91 1.22 -12.17
CA ALA A 165 -6.06 0.51 -11.21
C ALA A 165 -5.66 -0.87 -11.76
N ARG A 166 -6.59 -1.58 -12.42
CA ARG A 166 -6.27 -2.86 -13.09
C ARG A 166 -5.25 -2.70 -14.21
N ALA A 167 -5.45 -1.72 -15.09
CA ALA A 167 -4.51 -1.43 -16.17
C ALA A 167 -3.11 -1.06 -15.65
N TYR A 168 -3.03 -0.32 -14.54
CA TYR A 168 -1.75 -0.01 -13.88
C TYR A 168 -1.08 -1.27 -13.31
N VAL A 169 -1.83 -2.14 -12.63
CA VAL A 169 -1.30 -3.40 -12.08
C VAL A 169 -0.78 -4.30 -13.20
N ASP A 170 -1.50 -4.39 -14.31
CA ASP A 170 -1.07 -5.19 -15.46
C ASP A 170 0.18 -4.59 -16.12
N HIS A 171 0.26 -3.25 -16.24
CA HIS A 171 1.46 -2.58 -16.71
C HIS A 171 2.67 -2.85 -15.81
N GLU A 172 2.54 -2.70 -14.49
CA GLU A 172 3.63 -2.98 -13.54
C GLU A 172 4.07 -4.45 -13.60
N ARG A 173 3.12 -5.39 -13.76
CA ARG A 173 3.44 -6.81 -13.96
C ARG A 173 4.30 -7.03 -15.20
N THR A 174 3.94 -6.42 -16.32
CA THR A 174 4.72 -6.48 -17.56
C THR A 174 6.10 -5.85 -17.38
N MET A 175 6.19 -4.70 -16.70
CA MET A 175 7.47 -4.04 -16.43
C MET A 175 8.40 -4.90 -15.58
N CYS A 176 7.90 -5.54 -14.52
CA CYS A 176 8.70 -6.47 -13.72
C CYS A 176 9.24 -7.65 -14.55
N LEU A 177 8.42 -8.21 -15.46
CA LEU A 177 8.86 -9.28 -16.36
C LEU A 177 9.99 -8.82 -17.27
N VAL A 178 9.82 -7.68 -17.93
CA VAL A 178 10.82 -7.15 -18.85
C VAL A 178 12.12 -6.81 -18.09
N GLN A 179 12.03 -6.19 -16.91
CA GLN A 179 13.19 -5.88 -16.08
C GLN A 179 13.97 -7.12 -15.64
N PHE A 180 13.27 -8.20 -15.24
CA PHE A 180 13.90 -9.49 -14.96
C PHE A 180 14.64 -10.03 -16.17
N LEU A 181 13.99 -10.07 -17.34
CA LEU A 181 14.59 -10.60 -18.56
C LEU A 181 15.76 -9.74 -19.08
N MET A 182 15.75 -8.44 -18.83
CA MET A 182 16.80 -7.49 -19.24
C MET A 182 18.10 -7.62 -18.46
N GLY A 183 18.05 -8.08 -17.20
CA GLY A 183 19.23 -8.24 -16.37
C GLY A 183 19.79 -9.66 -16.36
N LEU A 184 19.11 -10.64 -16.95
CA LEU A 184 19.67 -11.99 -17.14
C LEU A 184 20.97 -11.96 -17.95
N ASN A 185 21.84 -12.92 -17.66
CA ASN A 185 23.09 -13.12 -18.40
C ASN A 185 22.81 -13.43 -19.88
N GLU A 186 23.70 -13.01 -20.78
CA GLU A 186 23.56 -13.20 -22.23
C GLU A 186 23.37 -14.66 -22.65
N SER A 187 23.90 -15.60 -21.86
CA SER A 187 23.72 -17.02 -22.10
C SER A 187 22.27 -17.51 -22.00
N TYR A 188 21.38 -16.73 -21.39
CA TYR A 188 19.94 -16.97 -21.36
C TYR A 188 19.19 -16.28 -22.52
N GLY A 189 19.91 -15.82 -23.55
CA GLY A 189 19.32 -15.11 -24.71
C GLY A 189 18.22 -15.91 -25.42
N SER A 190 18.41 -17.23 -25.59
CA SER A 190 17.42 -18.11 -26.23
C SER A 190 16.12 -18.20 -25.42
N ILE A 191 16.23 -18.53 -24.13
CA ILE A 191 15.06 -18.67 -23.25
C ILE A 191 14.33 -17.33 -23.08
N ARG A 192 15.05 -16.20 -23.09
CA ARG A 192 14.46 -14.86 -23.09
C ARG A 192 13.60 -14.63 -24.32
N SER A 193 14.11 -14.94 -25.51
CA SER A 193 13.34 -14.81 -26.75
C SER A 193 12.11 -15.72 -26.75
N GLN A 194 12.25 -16.96 -26.28
CA GLN A 194 11.12 -17.89 -26.18
C GLN A 194 10.01 -17.35 -25.26
N ILE A 195 10.37 -16.83 -24.09
CA ILE A 195 9.41 -16.24 -23.14
C ILE A 195 8.69 -15.03 -23.77
N LEU A 196 9.42 -14.18 -24.51
CA LEU A 196 8.86 -13.00 -25.17
C LEU A 196 7.95 -13.35 -26.36
N MET A 197 8.09 -14.53 -26.96
CA MET A 197 7.26 -15.01 -28.07
C MET A 197 6.00 -15.76 -27.61
N MET A 198 5.79 -15.94 -26.30
CA MET A 198 4.57 -16.59 -25.79
C MET A 198 3.34 -15.75 -26.14
N SER A 199 2.25 -16.41 -26.55
CA SER A 199 1.00 -15.74 -26.95
C SER A 199 0.41 -14.87 -25.82
N ASN A 200 0.64 -15.28 -24.57
CA ASN A 200 0.40 -14.47 -23.38
C ASN A 200 1.70 -14.40 -22.59
N LEU A 201 2.12 -13.20 -22.22
CA LEU A 201 3.33 -13.01 -21.42
C LEU A 201 3.11 -13.65 -20.03
N PRO A 202 4.04 -14.50 -19.57
CA PRO A 202 3.90 -15.19 -18.30
C PRO A 202 4.10 -14.22 -17.12
N LEU A 203 3.66 -14.65 -15.95
CA LEU A 203 4.01 -13.95 -14.71
C LEU A 203 5.52 -14.06 -14.46
N VAL A 204 6.08 -13.06 -13.78
CA VAL A 204 7.50 -13.06 -13.36
C VAL A 204 7.89 -14.34 -12.62
N SER A 205 7.00 -14.90 -11.78
CA SER A 205 7.23 -16.14 -11.07
C SER A 205 7.34 -17.36 -11.99
N GLN A 206 6.54 -17.39 -13.05
CA GLN A 206 6.57 -18.45 -14.06
C GLN A 206 7.83 -18.31 -14.93
N ALA A 207 8.15 -17.09 -15.37
CA ALA A 207 9.39 -16.81 -16.10
C ALA A 207 10.63 -17.21 -15.28
N PHE A 208 10.66 -16.90 -13.98
CA PHE A 208 11.70 -17.35 -13.08
C PHE A 208 11.81 -18.88 -13.03
N ALA A 209 10.69 -19.59 -12.89
CA ALA A 209 10.70 -21.06 -12.87
C ALA A 209 11.27 -21.67 -14.17
N ILE A 210 10.86 -21.12 -15.32
CA ILE A 210 11.38 -21.53 -16.64
C ILE A 210 12.90 -21.33 -16.71
N VAL A 211 13.39 -20.16 -16.31
CA VAL A 211 14.83 -19.83 -16.37
C VAL A 211 15.64 -20.64 -15.34
N SER A 212 15.08 -20.92 -14.16
CA SER A 212 15.73 -21.78 -13.16
C SER A 212 15.81 -23.24 -13.58
N GLN A 213 14.82 -23.73 -14.34
CA GLN A 213 14.88 -25.07 -14.93
C GLN A 213 16.02 -25.14 -15.96
N GLU A 214 16.07 -24.17 -16.88
CA GLU A 214 17.14 -24.05 -17.87
C GLU A 214 18.53 -23.97 -17.21
N GLU A 215 18.67 -23.20 -16.12
CA GLU A 215 19.91 -23.12 -15.35
C GLU A 215 20.34 -24.50 -14.81
N SER A 216 19.39 -25.30 -14.32
CA SER A 216 19.65 -26.64 -13.78
C SER A 216 20.05 -27.63 -14.87
N ASP A 217 19.37 -27.60 -16.01
CA ASP A 217 19.64 -28.47 -17.15
C ASP A 217 21.03 -28.18 -17.75
N ARG A 218 21.38 -26.88 -17.87
CA ARG A 218 22.72 -26.46 -18.31
C ARG A 218 23.82 -26.90 -17.36
N MET A 219 23.60 -26.82 -16.04
CA MET A 219 24.57 -27.30 -15.05
C MET A 219 24.76 -28.82 -15.11
N ALA A 220 23.71 -29.58 -15.44
CA ALA A 220 23.78 -31.03 -15.61
C ALA A 220 24.58 -31.44 -16.86
N LEU A 221 24.47 -30.68 -17.96
CA LEU A 221 25.19 -30.93 -19.22
C LEU A 221 26.69 -30.56 -19.16
N THR A 222 27.12 -29.75 -18.19
CA THR A 222 28.52 -29.37 -17.98
C THR A 222 29.28 -30.26 -16.99
N LYS A 223 28.68 -31.36 -16.52
CA LYS A 223 29.35 -32.39 -15.71
C LYS A 223 29.80 -33.55 -16.59
#